data_AF-A0A1B6HN95-F1
#
_entry.id   AF-A0A1B6HN95-F1
#
_cell.length_a   1.000
_cell.length_b   1.000
_cell.length_c   1.000
_cell.angle_alpha   90.00
_cell.angle_beta   90.00
_cell.angle_gamma   90.00
#
_symmetry.space_group_name_H-M   'P 1'
#
loop_
_entity.id
_entity.type
_entity.pdbx_description
1 polymer ?
#
loop_
_entity_poly.entity_id
_entity_poly.type
_entity_poly.pdbx_seq_one_letter_code
_entity_poly.pdbx_strand_id
1 'polypeptide(L)'
;KQFNPKYEPSSAKFKRDLKNENIKILNRFLQRESWSFVDAFEHVEEAFTAFNDCLNYYLNITCPYRMIKERSHRKSNAWITQDILYLRERLKFYHSIYLKSNNENFKNFYRTFKQNYRKEIKAAKARDIEQKLENAENFSKSAWEVIKSVTSQKNNSKQSNPKLKIDGKLTDDPLLVASEFNNFFSTVAVPSTSFSCDNLIENVVVRPVSSMVLFPVGEVEMAVVLRDLKPKKSSD
;
A
#
# COMPACT_ATOMS: atom_id res chain seq x y z
N LYS A 1 -21.35 -1.37 16.43
CA LYS A 1 -21.30 -0.25 15.46
C LYS A 1 -20.15 -0.51 14.48
N GLN A 2 -20.48 -0.90 13.25
CA GLN A 2 -19.51 -1.28 12.22
C GLN A 2 -18.75 -0.06 11.70
N PHE A 3 -17.43 -0.16 11.61
CA PHE A 3 -16.58 0.84 10.98
C PHE A 3 -16.81 0.78 9.47
N ASN A 4 -17.69 1.63 8.96
CA ASN A 4 -17.88 1.83 7.54
C ASN A 4 -16.83 2.87 7.10
N PRO A 5 -15.82 2.51 6.27
CA PRO A 5 -14.92 3.52 5.74
C PRO A 5 -15.77 4.47 4.91
N LYS A 6 -15.95 5.70 5.38
CA LYS A 6 -16.63 6.78 4.63
C LYS A 6 -15.91 6.93 3.29
N TYR A 7 -16.45 6.30 2.26
CA TYR A 7 -16.20 6.67 0.89
C TYR A 7 -16.85 8.03 0.73
N GLU A 8 -16.05 9.09 0.62
CA GLU A 8 -16.58 10.35 0.12
C GLU A 8 -17.24 10.08 -1.23
N PRO A 9 -18.50 10.51 -1.44
CA PRO A 9 -19.18 10.27 -2.70
C PRO A 9 -18.36 10.94 -3.80
N SER A 10 -18.04 10.19 -4.87
CA SER A 10 -17.36 10.77 -6.03
C SER A 10 -18.22 11.92 -6.53
N SER A 11 -17.76 13.17 -6.38
CA SER A 11 -18.46 14.29 -6.95
C SER A 11 -18.33 14.19 -8.46
N ALA A 12 -19.44 13.96 -9.14
CA ALA A 12 -19.48 14.00 -10.59
C ALA A 12 -19.52 15.47 -10.99
N LYS A 13 -18.54 15.92 -11.76
CA LYS A 13 -18.50 17.29 -12.29
C LYS A 13 -18.75 17.24 -13.79
N PHE A 14 -19.57 18.17 -14.27
CA PHE A 14 -19.77 18.38 -15.69
C PHE A 14 -18.57 19.17 -16.23
N LYS A 15 -17.71 18.51 -17.02
CA LYS A 15 -16.52 19.14 -17.61
C LYS A 15 -16.19 18.53 -18.96
N ARG A 16 -15.40 19.23 -19.78
CA ARG A 16 -14.91 18.69 -21.05
C ARG A 16 -13.99 17.50 -20.80
N ASP A 17 -14.14 16.46 -21.62
CA ASP A 17 -13.31 15.25 -21.55
C ASP A 17 -11.92 15.49 -22.16
N LEU A 18 -11.04 16.15 -21.40
CA LEU A 18 -9.66 16.50 -21.78
C LEU A 18 -8.66 15.36 -21.56
N LYS A 19 -9.04 14.12 -21.88
CA LYS A 19 -8.08 13.00 -21.83
C LYS A 19 -6.96 13.22 -22.84
N ASN A 20 -5.75 12.75 -22.51
CA ASN A 20 -4.60 12.86 -23.40
C ASN A 20 -4.87 12.34 -24.82
N GLU A 21 -5.68 11.29 -24.98
CA GLU A 21 -6.04 10.78 -26.32
C GLU A 21 -6.94 11.75 -27.09
N ASN A 22 -7.95 12.35 -26.43
CA ASN A 22 -8.82 13.35 -27.05
C ASN A 22 -8.05 14.61 -27.45
N ILE A 23 -7.10 15.05 -26.61
CA ILE A 23 -6.22 16.19 -26.89
C ILE A 23 -5.31 15.89 -28.10
N LYS A 24 -4.78 14.68 -28.24
CA LYS A 24 -3.99 14.30 -29.44
C LYS A 24 -4.83 14.36 -30.71
N ILE A 25 -6.09 13.92 -30.64
CA ILE A 25 -7.02 13.98 -31.78
C ILE A 25 -7.35 15.43 -32.12
N LEU A 26 -7.63 16.26 -31.12
CA LEU A 26 -7.83 17.71 -31.28
C LEU A 26 -6.62 18.36 -31.98
N ASN A 27 -5.42 18.12 -31.49
CA ASN A 27 -4.19 18.67 -32.09
C ASN A 27 -4.04 18.24 -33.55
N ARG A 28 -4.40 16.99 -33.90
CA ARG A 28 -4.34 16.52 -35.29
C ARG A 28 -5.34 17.24 -36.19
N PHE A 29 -6.54 17.56 -35.70
CA PHE A 29 -7.52 18.31 -36.47
C PHE A 29 -7.10 19.78 -36.64
N LEU A 30 -6.66 20.43 -35.56
CA LEU A 30 -6.20 21.82 -35.63
C LEU A 30 -4.95 22.00 -36.52
N GLN A 31 -4.08 20.99 -36.60
CA GLN A 31 -2.93 20.99 -37.50
C GLN A 31 -3.30 20.87 -38.99
N ARG A 32 -4.48 20.31 -39.30
CA ARG A 32 -4.95 20.12 -40.68
C ARG A 32 -5.82 21.28 -41.17
N GLU A 33 -6.28 22.13 -40.25
CA GLU A 33 -7.08 23.30 -40.58
C GLU A 33 -6.20 24.37 -41.24
N SER A 34 -6.71 25.01 -42.30
CA SER A 34 -5.93 25.98 -43.08
C SER A 34 -5.82 27.33 -42.40
N TRP A 35 -6.79 27.70 -41.57
CA TRP A 35 -6.95 29.02 -40.93
C TRP A 35 -7.02 30.23 -41.89
N SER A 36 -6.99 29.99 -43.20
CA SER A 36 -6.98 31.02 -44.24
C SER A 36 -8.24 31.88 -44.29
N PHE A 37 -9.33 31.43 -43.65
CA PHE A 37 -10.58 32.19 -43.54
C PHE A 37 -10.46 33.37 -42.57
N VAL A 38 -9.50 33.37 -41.65
CA VAL A 38 -9.33 34.44 -40.65
C VAL A 38 -8.88 35.76 -41.32
N ASP A 39 -8.06 35.65 -42.37
CA ASP A 39 -7.55 36.81 -43.14
C ASP A 39 -8.59 37.39 -44.11
N ALA A 40 -9.73 36.73 -44.28
CA ALA A 40 -10.79 37.15 -45.20
C ALA A 40 -11.75 38.20 -44.60
N PHE A 41 -11.65 38.45 -43.29
CA PHE A 41 -12.52 39.39 -42.59
C PHE A 41 -11.86 40.76 -42.42
N GLU A 42 -12.61 41.82 -42.69
CA GLU A 42 -12.15 43.20 -42.52
C GLU A 42 -12.22 43.65 -41.04
N HIS A 43 -13.15 43.07 -40.28
CA HIS A 43 -13.36 43.38 -38.87
C HIS A 43 -12.75 42.31 -37.96
N VAL A 44 -11.96 42.76 -36.97
CA VAL A 44 -11.26 41.88 -36.02
C VAL A 44 -12.23 41.02 -35.19
N GLU A 45 -13.39 41.57 -34.82
CA GLU A 45 -14.42 40.84 -34.06
C GLU A 45 -15.03 39.68 -34.88
N GLU A 46 -15.23 39.89 -36.19
CA GLU A 46 -15.75 38.86 -37.10
C GLU A 46 -14.70 37.76 -37.33
N ALA A 47 -13.43 38.15 -37.49
CA ALA A 47 -12.32 37.20 -37.58
C ALA A 47 -12.21 36.34 -36.31
N PHE A 48 -12.34 36.96 -35.12
CA PHE A 48 -12.26 36.26 -33.84
C PHE A 48 -13.45 35.31 -33.63
N THR A 49 -14.66 35.74 -33.96
CA THR A 49 -15.85 34.89 -33.84
C THR A 49 -15.77 33.68 -34.75
N ALA A 50 -15.38 33.84 -36.02
CA ALA A 50 -15.17 32.73 -36.94
C ALA A 50 -14.08 31.76 -36.46
N PHE A 51 -12.96 32.28 -35.95
CA PHE A 51 -11.91 31.47 -35.34
C PHE A 51 -12.44 30.67 -34.14
N ASN A 52 -13.14 31.35 -33.24
CA ASN A 52 -13.65 30.76 -32.01
C ASN A 52 -14.72 29.70 -32.30
N ASP A 53 -15.56 29.90 -33.31
CA ASP A 53 -16.57 28.94 -33.73
C ASP A 53 -15.92 27.67 -34.30
N CYS A 54 -14.90 27.84 -35.15
CA CYS A 54 -14.11 26.72 -35.68
C CYS A 54 -13.40 25.94 -34.56
N LEU A 55 -12.79 26.65 -33.61
CA LEU A 55 -12.15 26.03 -32.45
C LEU A 55 -13.18 25.28 -31.57
N ASN A 56 -14.34 25.90 -31.29
CA ASN A 56 -15.39 25.29 -30.48
C ASN A 56 -16.01 24.07 -31.17
N TYR A 57 -16.14 24.08 -32.49
CA TYR A 57 -16.57 22.93 -33.27
C TYR A 57 -15.64 21.72 -33.03
N TYR A 58 -14.34 21.91 -33.20
CA TYR A 58 -13.36 20.85 -32.95
C TYR A 58 -13.30 20.42 -31.48
N LEU A 59 -13.44 21.35 -30.55
CA LEU A 59 -13.54 21.04 -29.12
C LEU A 59 -14.79 20.22 -28.78
N ASN A 60 -15.93 20.50 -29.40
CA ASN A 60 -17.17 19.77 -29.15
C ASN A 60 -17.12 18.34 -29.71
N ILE A 61 -16.46 18.13 -30.85
CA ILE A 61 -16.30 16.81 -31.46
C ILE A 61 -15.30 15.96 -30.66
N THR A 62 -14.14 16.53 -30.32
CA THR A 62 -13.03 15.76 -29.72
C THR A 62 -13.09 15.71 -28.20
N CYS A 63 -13.52 16.80 -27.57
CA CYS A 63 -13.53 17.01 -26.12
C CYS A 63 -14.95 17.41 -25.65
N PRO A 64 -15.97 16.56 -25.88
CA PRO A 64 -17.34 16.88 -25.50
C PRO A 64 -17.48 17.05 -23.99
N TYR A 65 -18.47 17.84 -23.57
CA TYR A 65 -18.86 17.91 -22.18
C TYR A 65 -19.50 16.60 -21.74
N ARG A 66 -18.98 16.02 -20.67
CA ARG A 66 -19.49 14.77 -20.11
C ARG A 66 -19.51 14.86 -18.59
N MET A 67 -20.37 14.06 -17.99
CA MET A 67 -20.36 13.82 -16.55
C MET A 67 -19.14 12.95 -16.23
N ILE A 68 -18.09 13.57 -15.71
CA ILE A 68 -16.88 12.85 -15.31
C ILE A 68 -16.95 12.60 -13.82
N LYS A 69 -17.01 11.32 -13.46
CA LYS A 69 -16.83 10.90 -12.07
C LYS A 69 -15.38 11.19 -11.70
N GLU A 70 -15.16 12.17 -10.83
CA GLU A 70 -13.85 12.34 -10.22
C GLU A 70 -13.64 11.14 -9.32
N ARG A 71 -12.67 10.28 -9.67
CA ARG A 71 -12.22 9.26 -8.73
C ARG A 71 -11.76 10.05 -7.50
N SER A 72 -12.46 9.87 -6.37
CA SER A 72 -11.99 10.34 -5.07
C SER A 72 -10.50 10.07 -5.05
N HIS A 73 -9.69 11.14 -4.88
CA HIS A 73 -8.24 11.02 -4.90
C HIS A 73 -7.92 9.82 -4.03
N ARG A 74 -7.35 8.77 -4.65
CA ARG A 74 -6.85 7.62 -3.88
C ARG A 74 -6.03 8.25 -2.79
N LYS A 75 -6.43 8.05 -1.51
CA LYS A 75 -5.79 8.66 -0.34
C LYS A 75 -4.30 8.72 -0.65
N SER A 76 -3.80 9.93 -0.92
CA SER A 76 -2.40 10.09 -1.28
C SER A 76 -1.67 9.42 -0.14
N ASN A 77 -0.87 8.39 -0.42
CA ASN A 77 -0.24 7.67 0.67
C ASN A 77 0.58 8.71 1.43
N ALA A 78 0.28 8.92 2.70
CA ALA A 78 0.81 10.06 3.45
C ALA A 78 2.35 10.08 3.48
N TRP A 79 2.99 8.92 3.30
CA TRP A 79 4.44 8.80 3.15
C TRP A 79 5.02 9.37 1.83
N ILE A 80 4.22 9.72 0.82
CA ILE A 80 4.72 10.25 -0.47
C ILE A 80 4.91 11.76 -0.37
N THR A 81 6.14 12.17 -0.07
CA THR A 81 6.59 13.57 -0.07
C THR A 81 6.95 14.05 -1.48
N GLN A 82 6.94 15.36 -1.71
CA GLN A 82 7.42 16.01 -2.94
C GLN A 82 8.84 15.56 -3.32
N ASP A 83 9.73 15.40 -2.34
CA ASP A 83 11.11 14.94 -2.58
C ASP A 83 11.16 13.53 -3.17
N ILE A 84 10.27 12.64 -2.73
CA ILE A 84 10.17 11.28 -3.24
C ILE A 84 9.67 11.27 -4.69
N LEU A 85 8.76 12.19 -5.04
CA LEU A 85 8.29 12.38 -6.40
C LEU A 85 9.43 12.90 -7.29
N TYR A 86 10.19 13.90 -6.81
CA TYR A 86 11.35 14.41 -7.52
C TYR A 86 12.42 13.34 -7.74
N LEU A 87 12.75 12.55 -6.71
CA LEU A 87 13.68 11.42 -6.83
C LEU A 87 13.19 10.36 -7.82
N ARG A 88 11.87 10.11 -7.87
CA ARG A 88 11.27 9.19 -8.84
C ARG A 88 11.44 9.69 -10.28
N GLU A 89 11.25 10.98 -10.53
CA GLU A 89 11.45 11.57 -11.86
C GLU A 89 12.92 11.50 -12.28
N ARG A 90 13.84 11.85 -11.38
CA ARG A 90 15.29 11.68 -11.61
C ARG A 90 15.66 10.24 -11.89
N LEU A 91 15.08 9.27 -11.16
CA LEU A 91 15.33 7.86 -11.40
C LEU A 91 14.88 7.44 -12.80
N LYS A 92 13.72 7.91 -13.29
CA LYS A 92 13.26 7.67 -14.66
C LYS A 92 14.21 8.26 -15.69
N PHE A 93 14.63 9.51 -15.46
CA PHE A 93 15.58 10.18 -16.32
C PHE A 93 16.90 9.41 -16.41
N TYR A 94 17.52 9.07 -15.28
CA TYR A 94 18.75 8.30 -15.26
C TYR A 94 18.58 6.88 -15.83
N HIS A 95 17.40 6.27 -15.68
CA HIS A 95 17.12 5.00 -16.31
C HIS A 95 17.09 5.11 -17.85
N SER A 96 16.55 6.21 -18.39
CA SER A 96 16.57 6.44 -19.84
C SER A 96 17.98 6.58 -20.41
N ILE A 97 18.90 7.18 -19.64
CA ILE A 97 20.32 7.28 -19.98
C ILE A 97 21.00 5.92 -19.82
N TYR A 98 20.69 5.18 -18.76
CA TYR A 98 21.23 3.85 -18.48
C TYR A 98 20.98 2.87 -19.63
N LEU A 99 19.80 2.91 -20.24
CA LEU A 99 19.46 2.08 -21.40
C LEU A 99 20.28 2.40 -22.65
N LYS A 100 20.72 3.65 -22.80
CA LYS A 100 21.44 4.13 -23.99
C LYS A 100 22.97 4.16 -23.80
N SER A 101 23.43 4.07 -22.56
CA SER A 101 24.84 4.26 -22.22
C SER A 101 25.58 2.93 -22.07
N ASN A 102 26.74 2.81 -22.70
CA ASN A 102 27.66 1.69 -22.47
C ASN A 102 28.75 2.00 -21.42
N ASN A 103 28.65 3.13 -20.72
CA ASN A 103 29.63 3.54 -19.71
C ASN A 103 29.38 2.84 -18.37
N GLU A 104 30.33 2.02 -17.92
CA GLU A 104 30.20 1.24 -16.67
C GLU A 104 30.16 2.13 -15.42
N ASN A 105 30.84 3.27 -15.41
CA ASN A 105 30.79 4.22 -14.28
C ASN A 105 29.38 4.77 -14.08
N PHE A 106 28.69 5.09 -15.17
CA PHE A 106 27.30 5.55 -15.11
C PHE A 106 26.35 4.44 -14.67
N LYS A 107 26.57 3.20 -15.14
CA LYS A 107 25.78 2.03 -14.70
C LYS A 107 25.90 1.82 -13.19
N ASN A 108 27.10 1.96 -12.63
CA ASN A 108 27.33 1.89 -11.19
C ASN A 108 26.68 3.04 -10.44
N PHE A 109 26.80 4.28 -10.92
CA PHE A 109 26.08 5.43 -10.36
C PHE A 109 24.55 5.17 -10.32
N TYR A 110 23.96 4.69 -11.42
CA TYR A 110 22.54 4.39 -11.48
C TYR A 110 22.12 3.31 -10.48
N ARG A 111 22.91 2.23 -10.34
CA ARG A 111 22.67 1.16 -9.36
C ARG A 111 22.64 1.73 -7.93
N THR A 112 23.63 2.55 -7.58
CA THR A 112 23.72 3.21 -6.27
C THR A 112 22.57 4.17 -6.04
N PHE A 113 22.24 5.01 -7.03
CA PHE A 113 21.12 5.94 -6.96
C PHE A 113 19.78 5.20 -6.75
N LYS A 114 19.56 4.12 -7.50
CA LYS A 114 18.38 3.26 -7.35
C LYS A 114 18.30 2.62 -5.96
N GLN A 115 19.44 2.21 -5.40
CA GLN A 115 19.50 1.67 -4.04
C GLN A 115 19.16 2.74 -3.00
N ASN A 116 19.72 3.94 -3.12
CA ASN A 116 19.41 5.06 -2.23
C ASN A 116 17.93 5.45 -2.30
N TYR A 117 17.37 5.52 -3.51
CA TYR A 117 15.92 5.74 -3.68
C TYR A 117 15.08 4.68 -2.95
N ARG A 118 15.46 3.39 -3.04
CA ARG A 118 14.76 2.32 -2.31
C ARG A 118 14.87 2.48 -0.78
N LYS A 119 16.03 2.92 -0.28
CA LYS A 119 16.22 3.22 1.15
C LYS A 119 15.30 4.35 1.60
N GLU A 120 15.23 5.44 0.82
CA GLU A 120 14.34 6.56 1.12
C GLU A 120 12.87 6.16 1.15
N ILE A 121 12.43 5.36 0.18
CA ILE A 121 11.05 4.82 0.17
C ILE A 121 10.77 3.98 1.42
N LYS A 122 11.73 3.16 1.85
CA LYS A 122 11.57 2.33 3.06
C LYS A 122 11.49 3.21 4.31
N ALA A 123 12.37 4.21 4.43
CA ALA A 123 12.39 5.15 5.54
C ALA A 123 11.10 5.99 5.60
N ALA A 124 10.62 6.49 4.47
CA ALA A 124 9.38 7.26 4.42
C ALA A 124 8.16 6.46 4.87
N LYS A 125 8.07 5.19 4.45
CA LYS A 125 7.01 4.29 4.92
C LYS A 125 7.11 3.99 6.41
N ALA A 126 8.31 3.79 6.92
CA ALA A 126 8.53 3.56 8.35
C ALA A 126 8.07 4.77 9.17
N ARG A 127 8.50 5.98 8.80
CA ARG A 127 8.09 7.25 9.45
C ARG A 127 6.59 7.46 9.46
N ASP A 128 5.90 7.18 8.35
CA ASP A 128 4.44 7.29 8.28
C ASP A 128 3.72 6.30 9.21
N ILE A 129 4.26 5.09 9.36
CA ILE A 129 3.71 4.11 10.31
C ILE A 129 4.02 4.52 11.75
N GLU A 130 5.25 4.92 12.05
CA GLU A 130 5.67 5.41 13.37
C GLU A 130 4.77 6.56 13.82
N GLN A 131 4.61 7.59 12.97
CA GLN A 131 3.74 8.73 13.25
C GLN A 131 2.28 8.32 13.48
N LYS A 132 1.78 7.32 12.74
CA LYS A 132 0.42 6.79 12.96
C LYS A 132 0.27 6.06 14.29
N LEU A 133 1.30 5.36 14.73
CA LEU A 133 1.29 4.63 16.00
C LEU A 133 1.47 5.57 17.20
N GLU A 134 2.32 6.59 17.09
CA GLU A 134 2.52 7.61 18.14
C GLU A 134 1.26 8.45 18.38
N ASN A 135 0.55 8.81 17.30
CA ASN A 135 -0.68 9.61 17.41
C ASN A 135 -1.93 8.77 17.71
N ALA A 136 -1.81 7.45 17.85
CA ALA A 136 -2.94 6.58 18.10
C ALA A 136 -3.38 6.59 19.57
N GLU A 137 -4.68 6.71 19.80
CA GLU A 137 -5.27 6.59 21.15
C GLU A 137 -5.07 5.18 21.74
N ASN A 138 -5.05 4.15 20.90
CA ASN A 138 -4.74 2.77 21.27
C ASN A 138 -3.64 2.21 20.38
N PHE A 139 -2.43 2.12 20.94
CA PHE A 139 -1.23 1.63 20.25
C PHE A 139 -1.42 0.19 19.75
N SER A 140 -1.82 -0.74 20.62
CA SER A 140 -1.93 -2.17 20.30
C SER A 140 -2.92 -2.42 19.16
N LYS A 141 -4.09 -1.77 19.21
CA LYS A 141 -5.10 -1.89 18.15
C LYS A 141 -4.57 -1.36 16.81
N SER A 142 -3.92 -0.21 16.81
CA SER A 142 -3.40 0.43 15.59
C SER A 142 -2.23 -0.36 14.99
N ALA A 143 -1.35 -0.89 15.84
CA ALA A 143 -0.28 -1.79 15.42
C ALA A 143 -0.84 -3.05 14.75
N TRP A 144 -1.85 -3.67 15.36
CA TRP A 144 -2.52 -4.83 14.77
C TRP A 144 -3.23 -4.51 13.46
N GLU A 145 -3.84 -3.33 13.32
CA GLU A 145 -4.44 -2.87 12.06
C GLU A 145 -3.37 -2.71 10.96
N VAL A 146 -2.20 -2.14 11.29
CA VAL A 146 -1.07 -2.03 10.35
C VAL A 146 -0.59 -3.42 9.93
N ILE A 147 -0.33 -4.33 10.87
CA ILE A 147 0.10 -5.71 10.58
C ILE A 147 -0.93 -6.42 9.71
N LYS A 148 -2.22 -6.28 10.06
CA LYS A 148 -3.32 -6.86 9.30
C LYS A 148 -3.39 -6.29 7.89
N SER A 149 -3.15 -4.99 7.70
CA SER A 149 -3.15 -4.37 6.37
C SER A 149 -2.05 -4.92 5.45
N VAL A 150 -0.87 -5.22 5.99
CA VAL A 150 0.25 -5.81 5.23
C VAL A 150 0.02 -7.29 4.95
N THR A 151 -0.57 -8.01 5.92
CA THR A 151 -0.76 -9.47 5.84
C THR A 151 -1.99 -9.86 5.03
N SER A 152 -3.11 -9.15 5.20
CA SER A 152 -4.40 -9.48 4.56
C SER A 152 -4.41 -9.20 3.07
N GLN A 153 -3.52 -8.35 2.55
CA GLN A 153 -3.41 -8.10 1.11
C GLN A 153 -3.00 -9.35 0.31
N LYS A 154 -2.41 -10.36 0.95
CA LYS A 154 -2.04 -11.62 0.29
C LYS A 154 -3.13 -12.69 0.34
N ASN A 155 -4.10 -12.57 1.25
CA ASN A 155 -5.07 -13.61 1.57
C ASN A 155 -6.50 -13.14 1.32
N ASN A 156 -6.81 -12.82 0.06
CA ASN A 156 -8.21 -12.83 -0.42
C ASN A 156 -8.68 -14.26 -0.75
N SER A 157 -7.98 -15.30 -0.29
CA SER A 157 -8.54 -16.63 -0.31
C SER A 157 -9.71 -16.64 0.66
N LYS A 158 -10.92 -16.92 0.15
CA LYS A 158 -12.10 -17.25 0.94
C LYS A 158 -11.67 -18.09 2.14
N GLN A 159 -12.18 -17.80 3.33
CA GLN A 159 -12.00 -18.64 4.52
C GLN A 159 -12.35 -20.08 4.13
N SER A 160 -11.34 -20.87 3.77
CA SER A 160 -11.48 -22.29 3.55
C SER A 160 -11.32 -22.92 4.92
N ASN A 161 -12.20 -23.84 5.26
CA ASN A 161 -12.00 -24.67 6.43
C ASN A 161 -10.59 -25.31 6.35
N PRO A 162 -9.86 -25.35 7.47
CA PRO A 162 -8.54 -25.98 7.52
C PRO A 162 -8.69 -27.45 7.12
N LYS A 163 -7.93 -27.87 6.11
CA LYS A 163 -7.92 -29.25 5.62
C LYS A 163 -6.79 -29.98 6.32
N LEU A 164 -7.09 -31.12 6.94
CA LEU A 164 -6.09 -31.92 7.66
C LEU A 164 -6.02 -33.31 7.03
N LYS A 165 -4.81 -33.83 6.89
CA LYS A 165 -4.58 -35.16 6.31
C LYS A 165 -4.51 -36.17 7.45
N ILE A 166 -5.55 -36.97 7.59
CA ILE A 166 -5.69 -38.03 8.59
C ILE A 166 -5.65 -39.36 7.84
N ASP A 167 -4.70 -40.25 8.17
CA ASP A 167 -4.55 -41.58 7.56
C ASP A 167 -4.58 -41.61 6.02
N GLY A 168 -3.89 -40.64 5.40
CA GLY A 168 -3.81 -40.55 3.94
C GLY A 168 -5.01 -39.88 3.28
N LYS A 169 -6.12 -39.65 3.99
CA LYS A 169 -7.32 -38.95 3.49
C LYS A 169 -7.31 -37.49 3.89
N LEU A 170 -7.70 -36.63 2.95
CA LEU A 170 -7.85 -35.20 3.18
C LEU A 170 -9.26 -34.95 3.71
N THR A 171 -9.37 -34.43 4.93
CA THR A 171 -10.67 -34.19 5.58
C THR A 171 -10.86 -32.72 5.90
N ASP A 172 -12.05 -32.21 5.56
CA ASP A 172 -12.46 -30.81 5.74
C ASP A 172 -13.56 -30.66 6.82
N ASP A 173 -13.90 -31.76 7.51
CA ASP A 173 -14.93 -31.80 8.55
C ASP A 173 -14.43 -31.12 9.85
N PRO A 174 -15.05 -30.01 10.29
CA PRO A 174 -14.58 -29.24 11.45
C PRO A 174 -14.46 -30.04 12.74
N LEU A 175 -15.37 -31.00 12.98
CA LEU A 175 -15.36 -31.78 14.22
C LEU A 175 -14.20 -32.76 14.26
N LEU A 176 -13.98 -33.47 13.14
CA LEU A 176 -12.89 -34.43 13.01
C LEU A 176 -11.52 -33.74 13.05
N VAL A 177 -11.41 -32.57 12.42
CA VAL A 177 -10.20 -31.75 12.45
C VAL A 177 -9.90 -31.28 13.87
N ALA A 178 -10.90 -30.83 14.61
CA ALA A 178 -10.73 -30.40 16.00
C ALA A 178 -10.36 -31.57 16.94
N SER A 179 -10.98 -32.74 16.76
CA SER A 179 -10.68 -33.92 17.59
C SER A 179 -9.25 -34.40 17.39
N GLU A 180 -8.78 -34.49 16.13
CA GLU A 180 -7.40 -34.89 15.85
C GLU A 180 -6.37 -33.85 16.28
N PHE A 181 -6.68 -32.56 16.13
CA PHE A 181 -5.82 -31.50 16.63
C PHE A 181 -5.67 -31.58 18.15
N ASN A 182 -6.79 -31.75 18.87
CA ASN A 182 -6.75 -31.92 20.33
C ASN A 182 -5.98 -33.17 20.72
N ASN A 183 -6.23 -34.30 20.05
CA ASN A 183 -5.55 -35.56 20.32
C ASN A 183 -4.03 -35.43 20.13
N PHE A 184 -3.57 -34.79 19.05
CA PHE A 184 -2.15 -34.55 18.82
C PHE A 184 -1.51 -33.78 19.98
N PHE A 185 -2.06 -32.62 20.37
CA PHE A 185 -1.45 -31.79 21.42
C PHE A 185 -1.63 -32.37 22.83
N SER A 186 -2.68 -33.14 23.09
CA SER A 186 -2.82 -33.87 24.35
C SER A 186 -1.84 -35.02 24.48
N THR A 187 -1.53 -35.69 23.37
CA THR A 187 -0.66 -36.88 23.36
C THR A 187 0.82 -36.52 23.33
N VAL A 188 1.19 -35.44 22.64
CA VAL A 188 2.57 -34.93 22.59
C VAL A 188 3.04 -34.42 23.97
N ALA A 189 2.11 -34.05 24.85
CA ALA A 189 2.40 -33.62 26.22
C ALA A 189 2.54 -34.79 27.22
N VAL A 190 2.30 -36.04 26.79
CA VAL A 190 2.52 -37.21 27.66
C VAL A 190 4.03 -37.41 27.81
N PRO A 191 4.59 -37.41 29.04
CA PRO A 191 6.01 -37.64 29.27
C PRO A 191 6.29 -39.14 29.13
N SER A 192 6.31 -39.64 27.90
CA SER A 192 6.77 -41.00 27.64
C SER A 192 8.30 -41.06 27.79
N THR A 193 8.69 -41.62 28.94
CA THR A 193 9.89 -42.43 29.18
C THR A 193 11.26 -41.77 28.97
N SER A 194 11.93 -41.48 30.09
CA SER A 194 13.38 -41.39 30.27
C SER A 194 14.17 -40.76 29.09
N PHE A 195 14.29 -39.44 29.11
CA PHE A 195 15.42 -38.80 28.42
C PHE A 195 16.71 -39.20 29.14
N SER A 196 17.34 -40.30 28.73
CA SER A 196 18.77 -40.50 28.99
C SER A 196 19.53 -39.48 28.14
N CYS A 197 19.99 -38.41 28.80
CA CYS A 197 20.80 -37.37 28.22
C CYS A 197 22.24 -37.83 27.99
N ASP A 198 22.47 -38.92 27.26
CA ASP A 198 23.84 -39.43 27.06
C ASP A 198 24.36 -39.38 25.63
N ASN A 199 23.59 -38.91 24.64
CA ASN A 199 24.14 -38.71 23.29
C ASN A 199 23.48 -37.53 22.56
N LEU A 200 23.77 -36.30 22.99
CA LEU A 200 23.61 -35.13 22.13
C LEU A 200 24.87 -34.98 21.29
N ILE A 201 24.82 -35.52 20.07
CA ILE A 201 25.75 -35.14 19.01
C ILE A 201 25.55 -33.64 18.77
N GLU A 202 26.59 -32.86 19.07
CA GLU A 202 26.70 -31.44 18.77
C GLU A 202 26.47 -31.20 17.27
N ASN A 203 25.26 -30.77 16.92
CA ASN A 203 25.09 -29.84 15.82
C ASN A 203 24.55 -28.55 16.42
N VAL A 204 25.48 -27.74 16.93
CA VAL A 204 25.24 -26.41 17.46
C VAL A 204 24.72 -25.53 16.33
N VAL A 205 23.40 -25.57 16.12
CA VAL A 205 22.70 -24.48 15.45
C VAL A 205 22.75 -23.33 16.44
N VAL A 206 23.67 -22.39 16.22
CA VAL A 206 23.70 -21.11 16.92
C VAL A 206 22.41 -20.35 16.59
N ARG A 207 21.37 -20.63 17.35
CA ARG A 207 20.22 -19.72 17.45
C ARG A 207 20.68 -18.58 18.34
N PRO A 208 20.46 -17.31 17.99
CA PRO A 208 20.56 -16.25 18.99
C PRO A 208 19.46 -16.52 20.00
N VAL A 209 19.82 -17.15 21.11
CA VAL A 209 18.96 -17.24 22.27
C VAL A 209 18.92 -15.82 22.83
N SER A 210 17.95 -15.02 22.39
CA SER A 210 17.47 -13.92 23.21
C SER A 210 16.87 -14.58 24.45
N SER A 211 17.74 -14.85 25.42
CA SER A 211 17.37 -15.32 26.74
C SER A 211 16.55 -14.20 27.37
N MET A 212 15.25 -14.44 27.56
CA MET A 212 14.44 -13.61 28.43
C MET A 212 14.78 -14.01 29.87
N VAL A 213 15.86 -13.44 30.39
CA VAL A 213 16.14 -13.48 31.82
C VAL A 213 15.13 -12.55 32.48
N LEU A 214 14.07 -13.13 33.01
CA LEU A 214 13.12 -12.41 33.85
C LEU A 214 13.66 -12.39 35.27
N PHE A 215 13.85 -11.20 35.82
CA PHE A 215 14.16 -11.03 37.23
C PHE A 215 12.89 -11.21 38.06
N PRO A 216 12.99 -11.74 39.29
CA PRO A 216 11.85 -11.81 40.19
C PRO A 216 11.36 -10.38 40.47
N VAL A 217 10.09 -10.13 40.14
CA VAL A 217 9.43 -8.84 40.36
C VAL A 217 9.09 -8.71 41.85
N GLY A 218 9.50 -7.61 42.47
CA GLY A 218 9.22 -7.33 43.88
C GLY A 218 7.80 -6.80 44.13
N GLU A 219 7.30 -6.98 45.34
CA GLU A 219 5.96 -6.50 45.74
C GLU A 219 5.80 -4.98 45.57
N VAL A 220 6.88 -4.22 45.82
CA VAL A 220 6.90 -2.76 45.64
C VAL A 220 6.73 -2.39 44.17
N GLU A 221 7.40 -3.10 43.26
CA GLU A 221 7.31 -2.89 41.81
C GLU A 221 5.90 -3.22 41.30
N MET A 222 5.32 -4.33 41.76
CA MET A 222 3.93 -4.69 41.49
C MET A 222 2.95 -3.61 41.98
N ALA A 223 3.15 -3.06 43.18
CA ALA A 223 2.27 -2.04 43.75
C ALA A 223 2.37 -0.68 43.02
N VAL A 224 3.50 -0.37 42.39
CA VAL A 224 3.64 0.81 41.53
C VAL A 224 2.90 0.58 40.21
N VAL A 225 3.13 -0.55 39.55
CA VAL A 225 2.48 -0.88 38.28
C VAL A 225 0.96 -0.93 38.43
N LEU A 226 0.45 -1.54 39.50
CA LEU A 226 -0.99 -1.62 39.80
C LEU A 226 -1.62 -0.24 40.02
N ARG A 227 -0.89 0.72 40.59
CA ARG A 227 -1.37 2.10 40.75
C ARG A 227 -1.42 2.87 39.43
N ASP A 228 -0.51 2.56 38.50
CA ASP A 228 -0.46 3.18 37.18
C ASP A 228 -1.51 2.60 36.20
N LEU A 229 -2.14 1.47 36.53
CA LEU A 229 -3.24 0.93 35.74
C LEU A 229 -4.48 1.80 35.88
N LYS A 230 -4.92 2.38 34.76
CA LYS A 230 -6.15 3.18 34.71
C LYS A 230 -7.37 2.30 35.03
N PRO A 231 -8.29 2.75 35.89
CA PRO A 231 -9.50 2.00 36.20
C PRO A 231 -10.36 1.83 34.94
N LYS A 232 -10.93 0.63 34.80
CA LYS A 232 -11.76 0.27 33.65
C LYS A 232 -13.07 1.05 33.69
N LYS A 233 -13.38 1.80 32.63
CA LYS A 233 -14.70 2.40 32.40
C LYS A 233 -15.64 1.37 31.76
N SER A 234 -15.99 0.32 32.48
CA SER A 234 -17.10 -0.54 32.07
C SER A 234 -18.38 0.01 32.68
N SER A 235 -19.34 0.38 31.83
CA SER A 235 -20.74 0.50 32.21
C SER A 235 -21.32 -0.90 32.34
N ASP A 236 -21.92 -1.22 33.49
CA ASP A 236 -22.85 -2.35 33.62
C ASP A 236 -24.08 -2.17 32.71
#